data_AF-A0A8T4J335-F1
#
_entry.id   AF-A0A8T4J335-F1
#
_cell.length_a   1.000
_cell.length_b   1.000
_cell.length_c   1.000
_cell.angle_alpha   90.00
_cell.angle_beta   90.00
_cell.angle_gamma   90.00
#
_symmetry.space_group_name_H-M   'P 1'
#
loop_
_entity.id
_entity.type
_entity.pdbx_description
1 polymer ?
#
loop_
_entity_poly.entity_id
_entity_poly.type
_entity_poly.pdbx_seq_one_letter_code
_entity_poly.pdbx_strand_id
1 'polypeptide(L)' 'RKSSYSHGGDGNCVEVADGFPGVVPVRDSKRPEGPALVVSAAAWSAFVGAVRREA' A
#
# COMPACT_ATOMS: atom_id res chain seq x y z
N ARG A 1 5.13 5.07 3.56
CA ARG A 1 3.91 5.85 3.85
C ARG A 1 2.78 4.94 4.36
N LYS A 2 1.94 5.43 5.27
CA LYS A 2 0.81 4.73 5.89
C LYS A 2 -0.53 5.31 5.41
N SER A 3 -1.57 4.48 5.30
CA SER A 3 -2.90 4.92 4.81
C SER A 3 -3.68 5.72 5.87
N SER A 4 -4.42 6.75 5.44
CA SER A 4 -5.26 7.59 6.31
C SER A 4 -6.53 6.89 6.82
N TYR A 5 -7.01 5.84 6.12
CA TYR A 5 -8.17 5.03 6.53
C TYR A 5 -7.83 4.00 7.63
N SER A 6 -6.59 4.03 8.15
CA SER A 6 -6.14 3.12 9.21
C SER A 6 -6.43 3.65 10.64
N HIS A 7 -7.38 4.56 10.80
CA HIS A 7 -7.80 5.07 12.12
C HIS A 7 -8.92 4.19 12.70
N GLY A 8 -8.62 3.42 13.76
CA GLY A 8 -9.58 2.62 14.53
C GLY A 8 -9.03 1.23 14.93
N GLY A 9 -8.27 1.16 16.02
CA GLY A 9 -7.86 -0.11 16.67
C GLY A 9 -6.39 -0.54 16.51
N ASP A 10 -6.09 -1.79 16.87
CA ASP A 10 -4.77 -2.43 17.04
C ASP A 10 -3.92 -2.50 15.76
N GLY A 11 -3.43 -1.35 15.34
CA GLY A 11 -2.43 -1.23 14.30
C GLY A 11 -3.02 -1.10 12.90
N ASN A 12 -2.28 -0.33 12.11
CA ASN A 12 -2.56 -0.07 10.71
C ASN A 12 -2.57 -1.40 9.93
N CYS A 13 -3.37 -1.52 8.87
CA CYS A 13 -3.50 -2.78 8.13
C CYS A 13 -2.63 -2.83 6.87
N VAL A 14 -2.23 -1.69 6.29
CA VAL A 14 -1.46 -1.62 5.04
C VAL A 14 -0.46 -0.48 5.07
N GLU A 15 0.77 -0.76 4.63
CA GLU A 15 1.84 0.23 4.42
C GLU A 15 2.46 0.08 3.05
N VAL A 16 2.86 1.21 2.45
CA VAL A 16 3.62 1.25 1.19
C VAL A 16 5.01 1.81 1.42
N ALA A 17 6.02 1.29 0.73
CA ALA A 17 7.38 1.81 0.80
C ALA A 17 7.66 2.73 -0.39
N ASP A 18 8.24 3.90 -0.10
CA ASP A 18 8.72 4.85 -1.11
C ASP A 18 10.22 4.61 -1.36
N GLY A 19 10.77 5.15 -2.46
CA GLY A 19 12.21 5.08 -2.75
C GLY A 19 12.68 3.83 -3.50
N PHE A 20 11.76 3.00 -3.99
CA PHE A 20 12.07 1.85 -4.84
C PHE A 20 11.77 2.19 -6.31
N PRO A 21 12.80 2.32 -7.19
CA PRO A 21 12.57 2.66 -8.59
C PRO A 21 11.69 1.62 -9.30
N GLY A 22 10.63 2.10 -9.96
CA GLY A 22 9.76 1.27 -10.80
C GLY A 22 8.74 0.39 -10.08
N VAL A 23 8.79 0.30 -8.75
CA VAL A 23 7.89 -0.55 -7.96
C VAL A 23 7.38 0.14 -6.69
N VAL A 24 6.25 -0.34 -6.18
CA VAL A 24 5.64 0.07 -4.93
C VAL A 24 5.46 -1.18 -4.07
N PRO A 25 6.39 -1.44 -3.13
CA PRO A 25 6.22 -2.51 -2.16
C PRO A 25 5.06 -2.21 -1.22
N VAL A 26 4.16 -3.17 -1.05
CA VAL A 26 2.99 -3.09 -0.16
C VAL A 26 3.06 -4.22 0.85
N ARG A 27 2.90 -3.91 2.14
CA ARG A 27 2.91 -4.92 3.21
C ARG A 27 1.74 -4.75 4.17
N ASP A 28 1.45 -5.84 4.87
CA ASP A 28 0.57 -5.89 6.03
C ASP A 28 1.35 -5.45 7.28
N SER A 29 1.01 -4.29 7.84
CA SER A 29 1.69 -3.80 9.04
C SER A 29 1.38 -4.59 10.31
N LYS A 30 0.38 -5.49 10.29
CA LYS A 30 0.13 -6.45 11.39
C LYS A 30 1.04 -7.67 11.31
N ARG A 31 1.73 -7.86 10.18
CA ARG A 31 2.72 -8.92 9.96
C ARG A 31 4.01 -8.34 9.38
N PRO A 32 4.79 -7.57 10.19
CA PRO A 32 5.98 -6.87 9.71
C PRO A 32 7.06 -7.81 9.15
N GLU A 33 7.16 -9.04 9.68
CA GLU A 33 8.08 -10.08 9.19
C GLU A 33 7.51 -10.90 8.02
N GLY A 34 6.28 -10.59 7.60
CA GLY A 34 5.62 -11.24 6.48
C GLY A 34 6.12 -10.74 5.11
N PRO A 35 5.80 -11.46 4.03
CA PRO A 35 6.20 -11.06 2.69
C PRO A 35 5.53 -9.76 2.23
N ALA A 36 6.25 -8.95 1.46
CA ALA A 36 5.70 -7.79 0.77
C ALA A 36 5.24 -8.15 -0.64
N LEU A 37 4.15 -7.53 -1.09
CA LEU A 37 3.73 -7.56 -2.49
C LEU A 37 4.47 -6.47 -3.26
N VAL A 38 5.15 -6.86 -4.35
CA VAL A 38 5.87 -5.92 -5.22
C VAL A 38 4.99 -5.60 -6.42
N VAL A 39 4.41 -4.41 -6.43
CA VAL A 39 3.53 -3.94 -7.51
C VAL A 39 4.34 -2.99 -8.40
N SER A 40 4.19 -3.06 -9.72
CA SER A 40 4.84 -2.05 -10.59
C SER A 40 4.25 -0.67 -10.34
N ALA A 41 5.07 0.38 -10.45
CA ALA A 41 4.61 1.76 -10.24
C ALA A 41 3.45 2.14 -11.21
N ALA A 42 3.48 1.61 -12.43
CA ALA A 42 2.42 1.79 -13.41
C ALA A 42 1.10 1.14 -12.95
N ALA A 43 1.14 -0.12 -12.51
CA ALA A 43 -0.04 -0.83 -12.03
C ALA A 43 -0.61 -0.19 -10.75
N TRP A 44 0.25 0.24 -9.83
CA TRP A 44 -0.16 0.95 -8.62
C TRP A 44 -0.89 2.26 -8.95
N SER A 45 -0.36 3.04 -9.89
CA SER A 45 -0.98 4.30 -10.32
C SER A 45 -2.35 4.07 -10.99
N ALA A 46 -2.45 3.03 -11.83
CA ALA A 46 -3.71 2.63 -12.45
C ALA A 46 -4.74 2.18 -11.41
N PHE A 47 -4.33 1.36 -10.44
CA PHE A 47 -5.18 0.88 -9.35
C PHE A 47 -5.75 2.03 -8.51
N VAL A 48 -4.89 2.93 -8.01
CA VAL A 48 -5.33 4.09 -7.22
C VAL A 48 -6.25 4.99 -8.04
N GLY A 49 -5.93 5.19 -9.32
CA GLY A 49 -6.76 5.95 -10.24
C GLY A 49 -8.15 5.34 -10.46
N ALA A 50 -8.25 4.01 -10.57
CA ALA A 50 -9.52 3.30 -10.69
C ALA A 50 -10.37 3.43 -9.43
N VAL A 51 -9.80 3.12 -8.26
CA VAL A 51 -10.51 3.17 -6.97
C VAL A 51 -11.05 4.57 -6.66
N ARG A 52 -10.31 5.63 -7.00
CA ARG A 52 -10.76 7.02 -6.79
C ARG A 52 -11.94 7.44 -7.68
N ARG A 53 -12.20 6.73 -8.79
CA ARG A 53 -13.31 7.03 -9.70
C ARG A 53 -14.59 6.27 -9.35
N GLU A 54 -14.48 5.21 -8.56
CA GLU A 54 -15.62 4.41 -8.08
C GLU A 54 -16.17 4.87 -6.72
N ALA A 55 -15.50 5.82 -6.05
CA ALA A 55 -15.92 6.44 -4.80
C ALA A 55 -16.56 7.81 -5.04
#